data_AF-A0A1B9RUF9-F1
#
_entry.id   AF-A0A1B9RUF9-F1
#
_cell.length_a   1.000
_cell.length_b   1.000
_cell.length_c   1.000
_cell.angle_alpha   90.00
_cell.angle_beta   90.00
_cell.angle_gamma   90.00
#
_symmetry.space_group_name_H-M   'P 1'
#
loop_
_entity.id
_entity.type
_entity.pdbx_description
1 polymer ?
#
loop_
_entity_poly.entity_id
_entity_poly.type
_entity_poly.pdbx_seq_one_letter_code
_entity_poly.pdbx_strand_id
1 'polypeptide(L)'
;MERWLLVSNCNTYGLARSLQLLSNSFHLDCVDVWQFKRNTQEYAEKIPTYDRVIVNPEVELSGYDFSTARNLCRIPNLEFDAYHPDFCFAGARGTRITEPMAASQSMIALAAFQAGLGIEETLMLFRRDVYERCGFLARWEPARDRLIATFATFGIDLSNSFRRWSRGEIFMHSLGHPKAQPIFDIARAFLKSQNVEINKTDILPFDTMVEAGCLPVYPEIGEALGVDGSYFFKLPGEYKLISLQKFIERSFEVYRGYDLNEIQVEPGFRNRFHQVTSVVAEIHA
;
A
#
# COMPACT_ATOMS: atom_id res chain seq x y z
N MET A 1 24.44 -16.47 -18.26
CA MET A 1 23.19 -16.29 -17.50
C MET A 1 22.85 -14.81 -17.55
N GLU A 2 21.63 -14.44 -17.90
CA GLU A 2 21.25 -13.02 -17.96
C GLU A 2 21.39 -12.37 -16.57
N ARG A 3 21.75 -11.10 -16.53
CA ARG A 3 21.81 -10.28 -15.32
C ARG A 3 20.68 -9.27 -15.31
N TRP A 4 19.84 -9.35 -14.30
CA TRP A 4 18.69 -8.48 -14.11
C TRP A 4 18.89 -7.60 -12.87
N LEU A 5 18.35 -6.38 -12.92
CA LEU A 5 18.27 -5.47 -11.78
C LEU A 5 16.81 -5.17 -11.46
N LEU A 6 16.41 -5.30 -10.19
CA LEU A 6 15.14 -4.81 -9.67
C LEU A 6 15.34 -3.56 -8.83
N VAL A 7 14.68 -2.46 -9.19
CA VAL A 7 14.58 -1.24 -8.38
C VAL A 7 13.11 -0.98 -8.03
N SER A 8 12.75 -1.10 -6.76
CA SER A 8 11.36 -0.93 -6.32
C SER A 8 11.28 -0.23 -4.95
N ASN A 9 10.12 -0.23 -4.31
CA ASN A 9 9.87 0.42 -3.02
C ASN A 9 9.91 -0.60 -1.87
N CYS A 10 9.02 -0.50 -0.88
CA CYS A 10 8.88 -1.48 0.19
C CYS A 10 8.76 -2.92 -0.34
N ASN A 11 8.17 -3.13 -1.52
CA ASN A 11 7.94 -4.45 -2.12
C ASN A 11 9.20 -5.12 -2.69
N THR A 12 10.34 -4.44 -2.72
CA THR A 12 11.59 -4.90 -3.38
C THR A 12 11.97 -6.32 -3.02
N TYR A 13 12.09 -6.63 -1.72
CA TYR A 13 12.63 -7.93 -1.30
C TYR A 13 11.62 -9.08 -1.48
N GLY A 14 10.33 -8.84 -1.23
CA GLY A 14 9.28 -9.82 -1.51
C GLY A 14 9.20 -10.16 -3.00
N LEU A 15 9.30 -9.14 -3.86
CA LEU A 15 9.29 -9.31 -5.31
C LEU A 15 10.57 -9.98 -5.82
N ALA A 16 11.74 -9.58 -5.33
CA ALA A 16 13.02 -10.19 -5.71
C ALA A 16 13.05 -11.69 -5.39
N ARG A 17 12.67 -12.06 -4.15
CA ARG A 17 12.60 -13.46 -3.73
C ARG A 17 11.59 -14.25 -4.54
N SER A 18 10.46 -13.64 -4.90
CA SER A 18 9.47 -14.27 -5.77
C SER A 18 10.01 -14.55 -7.16
N LEU A 19 10.68 -13.57 -7.79
CA LEU A 19 11.30 -13.71 -9.11
C LEU A 19 12.38 -14.80 -9.12
N GLN A 20 13.27 -14.80 -8.13
CA GLN A 20 14.34 -15.80 -7.98
C GLN A 20 13.78 -17.21 -7.71
N LEU A 21 12.71 -17.33 -6.94
CA LEU A 21 12.06 -18.62 -6.69
C LEU A 21 11.38 -19.17 -7.96
N LEU A 22 10.78 -18.27 -8.74
CA LEU A 22 10.01 -18.62 -9.94
C LEU A 22 10.88 -18.93 -11.16
N SER A 23 12.15 -18.52 -11.22
CA SER A 23 13.01 -18.85 -12.36
C SER A 23 14.48 -18.93 -11.99
N ASN A 24 15.17 -19.90 -12.61
CA ASN A 24 16.62 -20.08 -12.52
C ASN A 24 17.37 -19.52 -13.76
N SER A 25 16.68 -18.87 -14.70
CA SER A 25 17.27 -18.47 -16.00
C SER A 25 18.11 -17.19 -15.94
N PHE A 26 18.03 -16.44 -14.84
CA PHE A 26 18.71 -15.16 -14.66
C PHE A 26 19.29 -15.02 -13.25
N HIS A 27 20.30 -14.16 -13.13
CA HIS A 27 20.76 -13.62 -11.85
C HIS A 27 20.00 -12.33 -11.57
N LEU A 28 19.50 -12.15 -10.35
CA LEU A 28 18.76 -10.94 -9.97
C LEU A 28 19.49 -10.19 -8.85
N ASP A 29 19.99 -9.00 -9.19
CA ASP A 29 20.35 -7.97 -8.22
C ASP A 29 19.09 -7.15 -7.86
N CYS A 30 18.96 -6.70 -6.61
CA CYS A 30 17.85 -5.85 -6.20
C CYS A 30 18.28 -4.73 -5.25
N VAL A 31 17.60 -3.60 -5.32
CA VAL A 31 17.85 -2.42 -4.48
C VAL A 31 16.54 -1.68 -4.21
N ASP A 32 16.31 -1.29 -2.97
CA ASP A 32 15.15 -0.47 -2.62
C ASP A 32 15.36 1.00 -3.04
N VAL A 33 14.25 1.73 -3.22
CA VAL A 33 14.24 3.11 -3.71
C VAL A 33 15.11 4.06 -2.87
N TRP A 34 15.24 3.83 -1.56
CA TRP A 34 16.03 4.70 -0.69
C TRP A 34 17.53 4.43 -0.87
N GLN A 35 17.93 3.16 -0.92
CA GLN A 35 19.31 2.80 -1.22
C GLN A 35 19.70 3.22 -2.65
N PHE A 36 18.80 3.08 -3.62
CA PHE A 36 19.02 3.53 -4.99
C PHE A 36 19.27 5.04 -5.05
N LYS A 37 18.39 5.84 -4.42
CA LYS A 37 18.54 7.31 -4.35
C LYS A 37 19.87 7.75 -3.75
N ARG A 38 20.32 7.10 -2.67
CA ARG A 38 21.60 7.43 -2.02
C ARG A 38 22.82 7.14 -2.90
N ASN A 39 22.72 6.15 -3.80
CA ASN A 39 23.83 5.66 -4.62
C ASN A 39 23.56 5.86 -6.12
N THR A 40 22.82 6.90 -6.48
CA THR A 40 22.33 7.12 -7.86
C THR A 40 23.46 7.12 -8.91
N GLN A 41 24.60 7.74 -8.60
CA GLN A 41 25.75 7.79 -9.52
C GLN A 41 26.36 6.40 -9.77
N GLU A 42 26.48 5.58 -8.74
CA GLU A 42 26.98 4.20 -8.86
C GLU A 42 26.05 3.36 -9.74
N TYR A 43 24.73 3.52 -9.57
CA TYR A 43 23.76 2.81 -10.40
C TYR A 43 23.72 3.32 -11.84
N ALA A 44 24.04 4.59 -12.10
CA ALA A 44 24.15 5.11 -13.45
C ALA A 44 25.20 4.40 -14.29
N GLU A 45 26.31 4.00 -13.67
CA GLU A 45 27.37 3.22 -14.32
C GLU A 45 26.99 1.73 -14.46
N LYS A 46 26.25 1.19 -13.49
CA LYS A 46 25.87 -0.24 -13.47
C LYS A 46 24.69 -0.58 -14.37
N ILE A 47 23.67 0.28 -14.46
CA ILE A 47 22.43 0.01 -15.21
C ILE A 47 22.66 -0.47 -16.65
N PRO A 48 23.56 0.14 -17.45
CA PRO A 48 23.84 -0.30 -18.83
C PRO A 48 24.47 -1.69 -18.93
N THR A 49 24.97 -2.24 -17.82
CA THR A 49 25.61 -3.57 -17.75
C THR A 49 24.61 -4.70 -17.51
N TYR A 50 23.38 -4.39 -17.11
CA TYR A 50 22.31 -5.37 -16.95
C TYR A 50 21.63 -5.65 -18.29
N ASP A 51 21.28 -6.92 -18.50
CA ASP A 51 20.50 -7.36 -19.67
C ASP A 51 19.04 -6.90 -19.56
N ARG A 52 18.55 -6.71 -18.33
CA ARG A 52 17.21 -6.20 -18.02
C ARG A 52 17.18 -5.40 -16.73
N VAL A 53 16.42 -4.31 -16.74
CA VAL A 53 16.11 -3.52 -15.54
C VAL A 53 14.60 -3.54 -15.34
N ILE A 54 14.17 -3.96 -14.16
CA ILE A 54 12.78 -3.93 -13.71
C ILE A 54 12.66 -2.77 -12.73
N VAL A 55 11.79 -1.82 -13.03
CA VAL A 55 11.59 -0.63 -12.20
C VAL A 55 10.14 -0.50 -11.76
N ASN A 56 9.95 -0.05 -10.53
CA ASN A 56 8.67 0.48 -10.10
C ASN A 56 8.49 1.90 -10.65
N PRO A 57 7.40 2.21 -11.38
CA PRO A 57 7.18 3.55 -11.94
C PRO A 57 7.32 4.71 -10.94
N GLU A 58 7.04 4.49 -9.64
CA GLU A 58 7.25 5.52 -8.61
C GLU A 58 8.73 5.90 -8.42
N VAL A 59 9.65 5.00 -8.73
CA VAL A 59 11.08 5.31 -8.69
C VAL A 59 11.44 6.29 -9.81
N GLU A 60 10.82 6.20 -10.98
CA GLU A 60 11.03 7.15 -12.08
C GLU A 60 10.57 8.56 -11.69
N LEU A 61 9.53 8.68 -10.85
CA LEU A 61 9.08 9.97 -10.30
C LEU A 61 10.12 10.65 -9.41
N SER A 62 11.18 9.94 -9.00
CA SER A 62 12.30 10.56 -8.27
C SER A 62 13.30 11.31 -9.17
N GLY A 63 13.07 11.32 -10.49
CA GLY A 63 13.85 12.11 -11.44
C GLY A 63 15.06 11.40 -12.03
N TYR A 64 15.24 10.10 -11.74
CA TYR A 64 16.28 9.31 -12.39
C TYR A 64 15.83 8.85 -13.79
N ASP A 65 16.72 9.00 -14.77
CA ASP A 65 16.48 8.57 -16.15
C ASP A 65 17.00 7.14 -16.39
N PHE A 66 16.10 6.20 -16.65
CA PHE A 66 16.41 4.81 -16.99
C PHE A 66 16.62 4.58 -18.50
N SER A 67 16.72 5.63 -19.33
CA SER A 67 16.91 5.53 -20.78
C SER A 67 18.14 4.74 -21.21
N THR A 68 19.16 4.64 -20.33
CA THR A 68 20.38 3.87 -20.58
C THR A 68 20.23 2.37 -20.34
N ALA A 69 19.09 1.91 -19.82
CA ALA A 69 18.80 0.50 -19.63
C ALA A 69 18.52 -0.19 -20.99
N ARG A 70 19.16 -1.34 -21.23
CA ARG A 70 19.01 -2.11 -22.48
C ARG A 70 17.59 -2.63 -22.70
N ASN A 71 16.98 -3.12 -21.62
CA ASN A 71 15.61 -3.64 -21.60
C ASN A 71 14.94 -3.19 -20.30
N LEU A 72 14.15 -2.13 -20.40
CA LEU A 72 13.44 -1.56 -19.27
C LEU A 72 12.02 -2.13 -19.18
N CYS A 73 11.77 -2.86 -18.10
CA CYS A 73 10.49 -3.42 -17.73
C CYS A 73 9.93 -2.67 -16.52
N ARG A 74 8.60 -2.64 -16.39
CA ARG A 74 7.92 -1.97 -15.27
C ARG A 74 7.00 -2.92 -14.55
N ILE A 75 7.04 -2.89 -13.21
CA ILE A 75 6.06 -3.55 -12.35
C ILE A 75 5.48 -2.46 -11.44
N PRO A 76 4.20 -2.07 -11.61
CA PRO A 76 3.58 -1.06 -10.76
C PRO A 76 3.35 -1.57 -9.34
N ASN A 77 3.04 -0.65 -8.43
CA ASN A 77 2.57 -1.02 -7.11
C ASN A 77 1.23 -1.73 -7.15
N LEU A 78 1.09 -2.73 -6.28
CA LEU A 78 -0.21 -3.23 -5.89
C LEU A 78 -0.76 -2.30 -4.80
N GLU A 79 -1.64 -1.39 -5.20
CA GLU A 79 -2.40 -0.53 -4.30
C GLU A 79 -3.88 -0.94 -4.27
N PHE A 80 -4.40 -1.21 -3.09
CA PHE A 80 -5.79 -1.61 -2.90
C PHE A 80 -6.33 -1.16 -1.55
N ASP A 81 -7.24 -0.21 -1.57
CA ASP A 81 -7.74 0.52 -0.40
C ASP A 81 -9.18 0.15 -0.01
N ALA A 82 -9.81 -0.84 -0.66
CA ALA A 82 -11.18 -1.23 -0.33
C ALA A 82 -11.32 -1.91 1.04
N TYR A 83 -10.27 -2.57 1.52
CA TYR A 83 -10.23 -3.13 2.87
C TYR A 83 -10.03 -2.05 3.96
N HIS A 84 -9.42 -0.92 3.58
CA HIS A 84 -8.98 0.14 4.50
C HIS A 84 -9.43 1.53 4.01
N PRO A 85 -10.73 1.73 3.70
CA PRO A 85 -11.21 2.92 3.00
C PRO A 85 -11.09 4.21 3.82
N ASP A 86 -11.02 4.07 5.14
CA ASP A 86 -10.82 5.16 6.11
C ASP A 86 -9.39 5.70 6.11
N PHE A 87 -8.42 5.06 5.46
CA PHE A 87 -7.02 5.49 5.59
C PHE A 87 -6.56 6.40 4.44
N CYS A 88 -5.76 7.40 4.81
CA CYS A 88 -5.08 8.32 3.92
C CYS A 88 -3.62 8.54 4.32
N PHE A 89 -2.87 9.23 3.46
CA PHE A 89 -1.62 9.89 3.83
C PHE A 89 -1.88 11.37 4.11
N ALA A 90 -1.29 11.88 5.19
CA ALA A 90 -1.33 13.29 5.54
C ALA A 90 0.08 13.79 5.87
N GLY A 91 0.30 15.09 5.68
CA GLY A 91 1.55 15.76 5.99
C GLY A 91 1.31 17.09 6.69
N ALA A 92 2.34 17.56 7.37
CA ALA A 92 2.40 18.90 7.94
C ALA A 92 3.81 19.47 7.71
N ARG A 93 3.91 20.79 7.49
CA ARG A 93 5.21 21.47 7.26
C ARG A 93 6.05 20.86 6.13
N GLY A 94 5.39 20.37 5.08
CA GLY A 94 6.04 19.76 3.92
C GLY A 94 6.59 18.33 4.14
N THR A 95 6.36 17.73 5.31
CA THR A 95 6.74 16.34 5.61
C THR A 95 5.53 15.47 5.91
N ARG A 96 5.63 14.17 5.61
CA ARG A 96 4.55 13.21 5.87
C ARG A 96 4.52 12.90 7.37
N ILE A 97 3.32 12.88 7.97
CA ILE A 97 3.14 12.46 9.37
C ILE A 97 3.23 10.94 9.42
N THR A 98 4.31 10.40 9.99
CA THR A 98 4.63 8.96 9.95
C THR A 98 4.04 8.16 11.10
N GLU A 99 3.71 8.80 12.21
CA GLU A 99 3.16 8.15 13.40
C GLU A 99 1.62 8.21 13.42
N PRO A 100 0.94 7.26 14.09
CA PRO A 100 1.49 6.07 14.74
C PRO A 100 1.69 4.87 13.80
N MET A 101 1.16 4.92 12.56
CA MET A 101 1.01 3.74 11.69
C MET A 101 1.73 3.86 10.34
N ALA A 102 3.05 4.06 10.36
CA ALA A 102 3.89 4.11 9.14
C ALA A 102 3.29 5.01 8.04
N ALA A 103 2.86 6.20 8.47
CA ALA A 103 2.21 7.26 7.72
C ALA A 103 0.74 7.10 7.34
N SER A 104 0.11 5.96 7.63
CA SER A 104 -1.34 5.80 7.44
C SER A 104 -2.10 6.53 8.54
N GLN A 105 -3.00 7.44 8.15
CA GLN A 105 -3.86 8.21 9.05
C GLN A 105 -5.33 7.84 8.81
N SER A 106 -6.13 7.72 9.87
CA SER A 106 -7.59 7.54 9.75
C SER A 106 -8.23 8.88 9.40
N MET A 107 -9.03 8.91 8.34
CA MET A 107 -9.78 10.08 7.90
C MET A 107 -10.83 10.45 8.95
N ILE A 108 -11.53 9.48 9.54
CA ILE A 108 -12.48 9.72 10.63
C ILE A 108 -11.76 10.37 11.82
N ALA A 109 -10.66 9.78 12.30
CA ALA A 109 -9.93 10.31 13.45
C ALA A 109 -9.37 11.72 13.18
N LEU A 110 -8.81 11.94 11.98
CA LEU A 110 -8.28 13.25 11.60
C LEU A 110 -9.41 14.30 11.46
N ALA A 111 -10.53 13.96 10.84
CA ALA A 111 -11.68 14.86 10.70
C ALA A 111 -12.29 15.19 12.07
N ALA A 112 -12.42 14.20 12.95
CA ALA A 112 -12.91 14.40 14.31
C ALA A 112 -11.99 15.32 15.13
N PHE A 113 -10.67 15.12 15.04
CA PHE A 113 -9.70 16.00 15.68
C PHE A 113 -9.80 17.44 15.16
N GLN A 114 -9.92 17.62 13.84
CA GLN A 114 -10.10 18.94 13.22
C GLN A 114 -11.42 19.61 13.60
N ALA A 115 -12.46 18.83 13.90
CA ALA A 115 -13.74 19.31 14.42
C ALA A 115 -13.72 19.59 15.93
N GLY A 116 -12.61 19.30 16.64
CA GLY A 116 -12.48 19.52 18.08
C GLY A 116 -13.14 18.45 18.96
N LEU A 117 -13.49 17.29 18.40
CA LEU A 117 -14.09 16.18 19.14
C LEU A 117 -13.08 15.50 20.07
N GLY A 118 -13.58 14.97 21.20
CA GLY A 118 -12.81 14.12 22.12
C GLY A 118 -12.67 12.67 21.65
N ILE A 119 -11.90 11.87 22.40
CA ILE A 119 -11.65 10.45 22.09
C ILE A 119 -12.96 9.63 22.09
N GLU A 120 -13.80 9.82 23.10
CA GLU A 120 -15.08 9.10 23.23
C GLU A 120 -16.04 9.44 22.09
N GLU A 121 -16.19 10.72 21.77
CA GLU A 121 -17.01 11.18 20.64
C GLU A 121 -16.50 10.61 19.31
N THR A 122 -15.17 10.60 19.13
CA THR A 122 -14.53 10.04 17.94
C THR A 122 -14.76 8.54 17.81
N LEU A 123 -14.72 7.79 18.91
CA LEU A 123 -15.02 6.35 18.92
C LEU A 123 -16.44 6.06 18.40
N MET A 124 -17.42 6.91 18.72
CA MET A 124 -18.80 6.73 18.26
C MET A 124 -18.97 6.89 16.75
N LEU A 125 -17.98 7.46 16.05
CA LEU A 125 -18.00 7.61 14.59
C LEU A 125 -17.60 6.32 13.86
N PHE A 126 -17.00 5.34 14.54
CA PHE A 126 -16.60 4.07 13.95
C PHE A 126 -17.77 3.09 13.97
N ARG A 127 -18.69 3.26 13.02
CA ARG A 127 -19.91 2.45 12.89
C ARG A 127 -20.47 2.50 11.47
N ARG A 128 -21.35 1.53 11.14
CA ARG A 128 -21.88 1.30 9.79
C ARG A 128 -22.47 2.53 9.10
N ASP A 129 -23.38 3.25 9.74
CA ASP A 129 -24.10 4.38 9.11
C ASP A 129 -23.14 5.51 8.71
N VAL A 130 -22.06 5.72 9.48
CA VAL A 130 -20.99 6.66 9.14
C VAL A 130 -20.24 6.15 7.93
N TYR A 131 -19.88 4.87 7.89
CA TYR A 131 -19.15 4.27 6.77
C TYR A 131 -19.93 4.33 5.46
N GLU A 132 -21.24 4.11 5.51
CA GLU A 132 -22.14 4.26 4.37
C GLU A 132 -22.13 5.69 3.83
N ARG A 133 -22.31 6.69 4.70
CA ARG A 133 -22.31 8.11 4.32
C ARG A 133 -20.94 8.60 3.83
N CYS A 134 -19.86 8.03 4.34
CA CYS A 134 -18.50 8.28 3.88
C CYS A 134 -18.17 7.55 2.56
N GLY A 135 -19.04 6.67 2.07
CA GLY A 135 -18.84 5.89 0.85
C GLY A 135 -17.84 4.73 0.98
N PHE A 136 -17.50 4.35 2.21
CA PHE A 136 -16.51 3.31 2.48
C PHE A 136 -16.96 1.93 1.97
N LEU A 137 -18.25 1.62 2.07
CA LEU A 137 -18.81 0.34 1.62
C LEU A 137 -18.91 0.21 0.09
N ALA A 138 -18.74 1.31 -0.65
CA ALA A 138 -18.76 1.33 -2.13
C ALA A 138 -17.35 1.29 -2.74
N ARG A 139 -16.32 1.00 -1.95
CA ARG A 139 -14.92 1.16 -2.37
C ARG A 139 -14.39 0.02 -3.24
N TRP A 140 -15.02 -1.15 -3.19
CA TRP A 140 -14.53 -2.38 -3.81
C TRP A 140 -14.35 -2.28 -5.32
N GLU A 141 -15.41 -1.95 -6.06
CA GLU A 141 -15.41 -1.93 -7.52
C GLU A 141 -14.39 -0.93 -8.07
N PRO A 142 -14.35 0.35 -7.62
CA PRO A 142 -13.38 1.28 -8.19
C PRO A 142 -11.94 0.96 -7.77
N ALA A 143 -11.71 0.30 -6.62
CA ALA A 143 -10.37 -0.15 -6.24
C ALA A 143 -9.90 -1.33 -7.11
N ARG A 144 -10.79 -2.31 -7.36
CA ARG A 144 -10.54 -3.43 -8.28
C ARG A 144 -10.24 -2.93 -9.68
N ASP A 145 -11.12 -2.10 -10.23
CA ASP A 145 -11.03 -1.68 -11.63
C ASP A 145 -9.76 -0.87 -11.87
N ARG A 146 -9.40 0.02 -10.93
CA ARG A 146 -8.12 0.73 -10.96
C ARG A 146 -6.94 -0.24 -10.90
N LEU A 147 -6.94 -1.21 -9.98
CA LEU A 147 -5.84 -2.17 -9.84
C LEU A 147 -5.62 -2.98 -11.13
N ILE A 148 -6.70 -3.54 -11.69
CA ILE A 148 -6.63 -4.34 -12.91
C ILE A 148 -6.18 -3.47 -14.09
N ALA A 149 -6.75 -2.27 -14.25
CA ALA A 149 -6.37 -1.35 -15.31
C ALA A 149 -4.90 -0.94 -15.22
N THR A 150 -4.41 -0.62 -14.01
CA THR A 150 -3.01 -0.24 -13.79
C THR A 150 -2.04 -1.33 -14.21
N PHE A 151 -2.28 -2.60 -13.87
CA PHE A 151 -1.37 -3.67 -14.31
C PHE A 151 -1.50 -4.00 -15.80
N ALA A 152 -2.72 -3.86 -16.36
CA ALA A 152 -2.95 -4.04 -17.78
C ALA A 152 -2.18 -3.04 -18.66
N THR A 153 -1.96 -1.79 -18.21
CA THR A 153 -1.13 -0.82 -18.95
C THR A 153 0.33 -1.27 -19.12
N PHE A 154 0.81 -2.16 -18.25
CA PHE A 154 2.14 -2.78 -18.32
C PHE A 154 2.12 -4.20 -18.88
N GLY A 155 1.00 -4.62 -19.48
CA GLY A 155 0.86 -5.95 -20.09
C GLY A 155 0.81 -7.10 -19.07
N ILE A 156 0.42 -6.84 -17.83
CA ILE A 156 0.32 -7.84 -16.77
C ILE A 156 -1.17 -8.08 -16.47
N ASP A 157 -1.69 -9.27 -16.79
CA ASP A 157 -3.06 -9.65 -16.46
C ASP A 157 -3.16 -10.26 -15.05
N LEU A 158 -3.82 -9.53 -14.15
CA LEU A 158 -4.08 -9.97 -12.77
C LEU A 158 -5.50 -10.50 -12.55
N SER A 159 -6.37 -10.53 -13.56
CA SER A 159 -7.81 -10.82 -13.40
C SER A 159 -8.06 -12.15 -12.69
N ASN A 160 -7.30 -13.19 -13.06
CA ASN A 160 -7.38 -14.50 -12.43
C ASN A 160 -6.82 -14.51 -11.01
N SER A 161 -5.72 -13.81 -10.78
CA SER A 161 -5.08 -13.75 -9.46
C SER A 161 -5.93 -12.97 -8.47
N PHE A 162 -6.44 -11.80 -8.89
CA PHE A 162 -7.37 -10.99 -8.11
C PHE A 162 -8.60 -11.79 -7.66
N ARG A 163 -9.24 -12.53 -8.57
CA ARG A 163 -10.38 -13.40 -8.24
C ARG A 163 -10.05 -14.48 -7.20
N ARG A 164 -8.79 -14.93 -7.10
CA ARG A 164 -8.35 -15.89 -6.07
C ARG A 164 -8.11 -15.19 -4.75
N TRP A 165 -7.43 -14.04 -4.78
CA TRP A 165 -7.12 -13.26 -3.59
C TRP A 165 -8.38 -12.76 -2.89
N SER A 166 -9.43 -12.44 -3.66
CA SER A 166 -10.69 -11.90 -3.15
C SER A 166 -11.64 -12.94 -2.54
N ARG A 167 -11.16 -14.13 -2.15
CA ARG A 167 -11.97 -15.18 -1.54
C ARG A 167 -11.46 -15.51 -0.15
N GLY A 168 -12.28 -15.24 0.86
CA GLY A 168 -12.02 -15.63 2.26
C GLY A 168 -11.23 -14.59 3.03
N GLU A 169 -9.93 -14.48 2.76
CA GLU A 169 -9.06 -13.57 3.52
C GLU A 169 -8.74 -12.28 2.79
N ILE A 170 -8.39 -11.23 3.55
CA ILE A 170 -7.78 -10.03 2.99
C ILE A 170 -6.41 -10.37 2.39
N PHE A 171 -6.06 -9.70 1.30
CA PHE A 171 -4.76 -9.85 0.64
C PHE A 171 -3.82 -8.65 0.85
N MET A 172 -4.23 -7.69 1.68
CA MET A 172 -3.52 -6.45 1.98
C MET A 172 -3.34 -6.29 3.49
N HIS A 173 -2.15 -5.91 3.94
CA HIS A 173 -1.88 -5.45 5.30
C HIS A 173 -2.17 -3.95 5.48
N SER A 174 -2.03 -3.16 4.40
CA SER A 174 -2.34 -1.73 4.34
C SER A 174 -2.63 -1.34 2.89
N LEU A 175 -2.76 -0.03 2.57
CA LEU A 175 -3.11 0.42 1.21
C LEU A 175 -2.13 -0.06 0.13
N GLY A 176 -0.83 -0.14 0.44
CA GLY A 176 0.23 -0.50 -0.50
C GLY A 176 1.11 -1.66 -0.06
N HIS A 177 0.72 -2.35 1.02
CA HIS A 177 1.47 -3.50 1.57
C HIS A 177 0.68 -4.79 1.37
N PRO A 178 0.77 -5.43 0.19
CA PRO A 178 0.16 -6.74 -0.04
C PRO A 178 0.77 -7.84 0.83
N LYS A 179 0.01 -8.90 1.07
CA LYS A 179 0.54 -10.17 1.59
C LYS A 179 1.52 -10.80 0.59
N ALA A 180 2.29 -11.80 1.03
CA ALA A 180 3.25 -12.51 0.17
C ALA A 180 2.62 -13.10 -1.12
N GLN A 181 1.42 -13.68 -1.02
CA GLN A 181 0.77 -14.36 -2.15
C GLN A 181 0.50 -13.42 -3.35
N PRO A 182 -0.10 -12.23 -3.19
CA PRO A 182 -0.24 -11.29 -4.31
C PRO A 182 1.08 -10.84 -4.93
N ILE A 183 2.13 -10.60 -4.13
CA ILE A 183 3.47 -10.24 -4.66
C ILE A 183 4.00 -11.36 -5.54
N PHE A 184 3.89 -12.61 -5.07
CA PHE A 184 4.32 -13.78 -5.80
C PHE A 184 3.54 -14.00 -7.10
N ASP A 185 2.22 -13.81 -7.07
CA ASP A 185 1.38 -13.93 -8.26
C ASP A 185 1.63 -12.79 -9.26
N ILE A 186 2.00 -11.58 -8.82
CA ILE A 186 2.48 -10.50 -9.70
C ILE A 186 3.79 -10.89 -10.36
N ALA A 187 4.78 -11.38 -9.59
CA ALA A 187 6.05 -11.84 -10.13
C ALA A 187 5.85 -12.92 -11.21
N ARG A 188 4.94 -13.86 -10.95
CA ARG A 188 4.55 -14.91 -11.89
C ARG A 188 3.89 -14.35 -13.15
N ALA A 189 2.93 -13.43 -13.00
CA ALA A 189 2.25 -12.81 -14.14
C ALA A 189 3.23 -11.98 -14.99
N PHE A 190 4.15 -11.27 -14.35
CA PHE A 190 5.23 -10.55 -15.00
C PHE A 190 6.15 -11.50 -15.79
N LEU A 191 6.70 -12.55 -15.18
CA LEU A 191 7.58 -13.48 -15.90
C LEU A 191 6.88 -14.14 -17.10
N LYS A 192 5.58 -14.44 -16.98
CA LYS A 192 4.76 -14.91 -18.11
C LYS A 192 4.64 -13.87 -19.22
N SER A 193 4.39 -12.60 -18.90
CA SER A 193 4.32 -11.53 -19.92
C SER A 193 5.66 -11.32 -20.62
N GLN A 194 6.76 -11.73 -19.98
CA GLN A 194 8.12 -11.69 -20.52
C GLN A 194 8.55 -12.98 -21.25
N ASN A 195 7.65 -13.95 -21.42
CA ASN A 195 7.95 -15.28 -22.01
C ASN A 195 9.10 -16.02 -21.31
N VAL A 196 9.27 -15.80 -20.00
CA VAL A 196 10.26 -16.50 -19.19
C VAL A 196 9.67 -17.80 -18.67
N GLU A 197 10.44 -18.89 -18.77
CA GLU A 197 10.05 -20.16 -18.17
C GLU A 197 9.96 -20.06 -16.65
N ILE A 198 8.90 -20.64 -16.08
CA ILE A 198 8.61 -20.54 -14.65
C ILE A 198 8.64 -21.92 -14.01
N ASN A 199 9.38 -22.01 -12.91
CA ASN A 199 9.40 -23.15 -12.00
C ASN A 199 8.00 -23.41 -11.44
N LYS A 200 7.53 -24.67 -11.52
CA LYS A 200 6.31 -25.10 -10.82
C LYS A 200 6.63 -25.25 -9.33
N THR A 201 6.01 -24.44 -8.50
CA THR A 201 6.20 -24.47 -7.04
C THR A 201 4.99 -23.90 -6.33
N ASP A 202 4.71 -24.47 -5.15
CA ASP A 202 3.73 -23.98 -4.17
C ASP A 202 4.42 -23.30 -2.98
N ILE A 203 5.76 -23.17 -3.02
CA ILE A 203 6.52 -22.44 -2.02
C ILE A 203 6.29 -20.94 -2.22
N LEU A 204 6.00 -20.25 -1.13
CA LEU A 204 5.92 -18.79 -1.09
C LEU A 204 7.13 -18.22 -0.33
N PRO A 205 7.69 -17.09 -0.79
CA PRO A 205 8.62 -16.32 0.03
C PRO A 205 7.96 -15.87 1.33
N PHE A 206 8.80 -15.65 2.35
CA PHE A 206 8.35 -15.06 3.61
C PHE A 206 7.69 -13.69 3.39
N ASP A 207 6.61 -13.43 4.11
CA ASP A 207 5.89 -12.15 4.06
C ASP A 207 6.67 -11.06 4.79
N THR A 208 7.47 -10.30 4.03
CA THR A 208 8.25 -9.19 4.58
C THR A 208 7.41 -7.98 4.97
N MET A 209 6.15 -7.89 4.49
CA MET A 209 5.29 -6.72 4.75
C MET A 209 4.67 -6.76 6.13
N VAL A 210 4.60 -7.93 6.76
CA VAL A 210 4.08 -8.08 8.11
C VAL A 210 4.92 -7.32 9.15
N GLU A 211 6.19 -7.00 8.86
CA GLU A 211 7.04 -6.20 9.74
C GLU A 211 6.57 -4.74 9.83
N ALA A 212 5.90 -4.24 8.79
CA ALA A 212 5.28 -2.92 8.79
C ALA A 212 4.03 -2.89 9.70
N GLY A 213 3.38 -1.72 9.75
CA GLY A 213 2.08 -1.60 10.39
C GLY A 213 1.01 -2.33 9.59
N CYS A 214 0.12 -3.07 10.27
CA CYS A 214 -1.05 -3.70 9.66
C CYS A 214 -2.32 -3.00 10.14
N LEU A 215 -3.14 -2.60 9.17
CA LEU A 215 -4.43 -1.96 9.39
C LEU A 215 -5.49 -3.05 9.55
N PRO A 216 -6.48 -2.85 10.44
CA PRO A 216 -7.63 -3.74 10.48
C PRO A 216 -8.61 -3.40 9.35
N VAL A 217 -9.37 -4.41 8.93
CA VAL A 217 -10.65 -4.18 8.27
C VAL A 217 -11.69 -4.00 9.36
N TYR A 218 -12.40 -2.87 9.40
CA TYR A 218 -13.44 -2.70 10.41
C TYR A 218 -14.56 -3.73 10.25
N PRO A 219 -15.16 -4.24 11.34
CA PRO A 219 -16.16 -5.31 11.31
C PRO A 219 -17.25 -5.15 10.25
N GLU A 220 -17.79 -3.94 10.12
CA GLU A 220 -18.88 -3.60 9.19
C GLU A 220 -18.42 -3.63 7.73
N ILE A 221 -17.16 -3.26 7.47
CA ILE A 221 -16.53 -3.38 6.15
C ILE A 221 -16.24 -4.86 5.87
N GLY A 222 -15.74 -5.59 6.87
CA GLY A 222 -15.47 -7.03 6.78
C GLY A 222 -16.73 -7.81 6.41
N GLU A 223 -17.85 -7.53 7.08
CA GLU A 223 -19.15 -8.12 6.80
C GLU A 223 -19.61 -7.83 5.36
N ALA A 224 -19.49 -6.58 4.90
CA ALA A 224 -19.86 -6.20 3.53
C ALA A 224 -19.00 -6.89 2.46
N LEU A 225 -17.73 -7.16 2.76
CA LEU A 225 -16.78 -7.78 1.84
C LEU A 225 -16.64 -9.31 2.00
N GLY A 226 -17.29 -9.90 3.01
CA GLY A 226 -17.18 -11.33 3.31
C GLY A 226 -15.79 -11.74 3.82
N VAL A 227 -15.13 -10.89 4.61
CA VAL A 227 -13.83 -11.14 5.26
C VAL A 227 -13.91 -10.85 6.76
N ASP A 228 -12.99 -11.40 7.54
CA ASP A 228 -12.92 -11.11 8.97
C ASP A 228 -12.61 -9.64 9.25
N GLY A 229 -13.32 -9.05 10.20
CA GLY A 229 -13.10 -7.68 10.65
C GLY A 229 -12.60 -7.60 12.09
N SER A 230 -12.00 -6.47 12.43
CA SER A 230 -11.33 -6.21 13.71
C SER A 230 -11.21 -4.70 13.95
N TYR A 231 -10.94 -4.33 15.19
CA TYR A 231 -10.55 -2.98 15.58
C TYR A 231 -9.13 -2.95 16.16
N PHE A 232 -8.31 -3.95 15.82
CA PHE A 232 -6.93 -4.08 16.31
C PHE A 232 -5.90 -3.79 15.22
N PHE A 233 -4.97 -2.90 15.55
CA PHE A 233 -3.91 -2.41 14.66
C PHE A 233 -2.59 -3.05 15.08
N LYS A 234 -1.83 -3.59 14.13
CA LYS A 234 -0.47 -4.04 14.42
C LYS A 234 0.50 -2.88 14.24
N LEU A 235 1.30 -2.59 15.27
CA LEU A 235 2.30 -1.54 15.20
C LEU A 235 3.48 -1.91 14.27
N PRO A 236 4.09 -0.93 13.58
CA PRO A 236 5.31 -1.15 12.80
C PRO A 236 6.47 -1.60 13.71
N GLY A 237 7.23 -2.61 13.28
CA GLY A 237 8.39 -3.12 14.03
C GLY A 237 8.07 -3.89 15.31
N GLU A 238 6.79 -3.98 15.70
CA GLU A 238 6.35 -4.70 16.89
C GLU A 238 5.37 -5.84 16.54
N TYR A 239 5.50 -6.97 17.23
CA TYR A 239 4.50 -8.05 17.22
C TYR A 239 3.45 -7.80 18.30
N LYS A 240 2.82 -6.62 18.25
CA LYS A 240 1.80 -6.19 19.21
C LYS A 240 0.63 -5.51 18.51
N LEU A 241 -0.55 -5.77 19.06
CA LEU A 241 -1.79 -5.15 18.64
C LEU A 241 -2.18 -4.03 19.60
N ILE A 242 -2.75 -2.95 19.08
CA ILE A 242 -3.42 -1.90 19.85
C ILE A 242 -4.87 -1.78 19.41
N SER A 243 -5.77 -1.42 20.34
CA SER A 243 -7.18 -1.19 20.03
C SER A 243 -7.38 0.10 19.23
N LEU A 244 -8.56 0.24 18.61
CA LEU A 244 -9.02 1.48 17.97
C LEU A 244 -8.92 2.68 18.91
N GLN A 245 -9.38 2.55 20.16
CA GLN A 245 -9.25 3.62 21.15
C GLN A 245 -7.79 4.03 21.33
N LYS A 246 -6.88 3.08 21.49
CA LYS A 246 -5.46 3.41 21.68
C LYS A 246 -4.82 4.00 20.43
N PHE A 247 -5.27 3.59 19.25
CA PHE A 247 -4.88 4.19 17.99
C PHE A 247 -5.34 5.66 17.91
N ILE A 248 -6.61 5.97 18.22
CA ILE A 248 -7.13 7.34 18.23
C ILE A 248 -6.38 8.22 19.24
N GLU A 249 -6.13 7.71 20.45
CA GLU A 249 -5.33 8.42 21.47
C GLU A 249 -3.96 8.84 20.92
N ARG A 250 -3.23 7.88 20.33
CA ARG A 250 -1.90 8.14 19.75
C ARG A 250 -1.97 9.08 18.55
N SER A 251 -2.98 8.93 17.68
CA SER A 251 -3.20 9.84 16.57
C SER A 251 -3.42 11.28 17.06
N PHE A 252 -4.26 11.47 18.09
CA PHE A 252 -4.53 12.80 18.66
C PHE A 252 -3.29 13.38 19.33
N GLU A 253 -2.50 12.57 20.04
CA GLU A 253 -1.21 12.97 20.59
C GLU A 253 -0.27 13.49 19.50
N VAL A 254 -0.17 12.79 18.37
CA VAL A 254 0.62 13.24 17.21
C VAL A 254 0.06 14.53 16.61
N TYR A 255 -1.26 14.61 16.40
CA TYR A 255 -1.87 15.79 15.76
C TYR A 255 -1.75 17.06 16.58
N ARG A 256 -1.75 16.97 17.93
CA ARG A 256 -1.49 18.11 18.82
C ARG A 256 -0.10 18.73 18.66
N GLY A 257 0.83 18.02 18.03
CA GLY A 257 2.16 18.56 17.69
C GLY A 257 2.18 19.55 16.53
N TYR A 258 1.05 19.74 15.84
CA TYR A 258 0.92 20.60 14.66
C TYR A 258 -0.23 21.58 14.83
N ASP A 259 -0.18 22.70 14.10
CA ASP A 259 -1.36 23.55 13.98
C ASP A 259 -2.40 22.86 13.09
N LEU A 260 -3.69 22.98 13.42
CA LEU A 260 -4.77 22.30 12.70
C LEU A 260 -4.75 22.55 11.19
N ASN A 261 -4.44 23.79 10.80
CA ASN A 261 -4.39 24.21 9.40
C ASN A 261 -3.14 23.70 8.65
N GLU A 262 -2.11 23.25 9.38
CA GLU A 262 -0.89 22.68 8.79
C GLU A 262 -1.09 21.23 8.33
N ILE A 263 -2.03 20.50 8.94
CA ILE A 263 -2.26 19.10 8.60
C ILE A 263 -3.09 19.02 7.32
N GLN A 264 -2.45 18.54 6.25
CA GLN A 264 -3.03 18.47 4.91
C GLN A 264 -2.99 17.03 4.40
N VAL A 265 -4.14 16.56 3.90
CA VAL A 265 -4.26 15.25 3.26
C VAL A 265 -3.71 15.31 1.83
N GLU A 266 -3.01 14.25 1.44
CA GLU A 266 -2.40 14.17 0.11
C GLU A 266 -3.43 14.24 -1.02
N PRO A 267 -3.06 14.80 -2.20
CA PRO A 267 -4.00 15.07 -3.28
C PRO A 267 -4.91 13.90 -3.66
N GLY A 268 -4.39 12.66 -3.68
CA GLY A 268 -5.13 11.45 -4.04
C GLY A 268 -6.26 11.06 -3.05
N PHE A 269 -6.29 11.66 -1.86
CA PHE A 269 -7.25 11.35 -0.80
C PHE A 269 -8.21 12.51 -0.49
N ARG A 270 -7.94 13.73 -0.99
CA ARG A 270 -8.69 14.95 -0.63
C ARG A 270 -10.19 14.84 -0.81
N ASN A 271 -10.66 14.32 -1.96
CA ASN A 271 -12.10 14.20 -2.20
C ASN A 271 -12.79 13.27 -1.20
N ARG A 272 -12.15 12.15 -0.84
CA ARG A 272 -12.67 11.24 0.19
C ARG A 272 -12.63 11.89 1.57
N PHE A 273 -11.53 12.56 1.88
CA PHE A 273 -11.40 13.25 3.16
C PHE A 273 -12.45 14.35 3.34
N HIS A 274 -12.72 15.16 2.30
CA HIS A 274 -13.79 16.16 2.34
C HIS A 274 -15.16 15.55 2.58
N GLN A 275 -15.47 14.39 1.96
CA GLN A 275 -16.72 13.66 2.23
C GLN A 275 -16.79 13.25 3.71
N VAL A 276 -15.71 12.69 4.27
CA VAL A 276 -15.65 12.31 5.68
C VAL A 276 -15.84 13.53 6.58
N THR A 277 -15.16 14.65 6.32
CA THR A 277 -15.32 15.89 7.07
C THR A 277 -16.77 16.40 7.05
N SER A 278 -17.46 16.35 5.90
CA SER A 278 -18.88 16.73 5.81
C SER A 278 -19.75 15.85 6.70
N VAL A 279 -19.55 14.53 6.64
CA VAL A 279 -20.32 13.57 7.45
C VAL A 279 -20.08 13.79 8.94
N VAL A 280 -18.83 14.01 9.36
CA VAL A 280 -18.49 14.29 10.77
C VAL A 280 -19.15 15.60 11.24
N ALA A 281 -19.09 16.66 10.43
CA ALA A 281 -19.72 17.94 10.75
C ALA A 281 -21.25 17.82 10.88
N GLU A 282 -21.90 17.06 9.99
CA GLU A 282 -23.35 16.82 10.03
C GLU A 282 -23.82 16.00 11.23
N ILE A 283 -22.98 15.12 11.78
CA ILE A 283 -23.31 14.32 12.97
C ILE A 283 -23.14 15.14 14.26
N HIS A 284 -22.22 16.10 14.24
CA HIS A 284 -21.92 16.95 15.38
C HIS A 284 -22.81 18.21 15.48
N ALA A 285 -23.41 18.63 14.37
CA ALA A 285 -24.36 19.75 14.31
C ALA A 285 -25.70 19.44 14.99
#